data_AF-A0A3A8KHA2-F1
#
_entry.id   AF-A0A3A8KHA2-F1
#
_cell.length_a   1.000
_cell.length_b   1.000
_cell.length_c   1.000
_cell.angle_alpha   90.00
_cell.angle_beta   90.00
_cell.angle_gamma   90.00
#
_symmetry.space_group_name_H-M   'P 1'
#
loop_
_entity.id
_entity.type
_entity.pdbx_description
1 polymer ?
#
loop_
_entity_poly.entity_id
_entity_poly.type
_entity_poly.pdbx_seq_one_letter_code
_entity_poly.pdbx_strand_id
1 'polypeptide(L)' 'MDDYWPLLAALYPYMSDRALARVVSHFVGLDYELVLNDIFGVNRKELPSAAVDAVRARLVAAGLEEWNKAES' A
#
# COMPACT_ATOMS: atom_id res chain seq x y z
N MET A 1 0.01 10.46 -10.40
CA MET A 1 0.93 9.83 -9.41
C MET A 1 0.41 10.03 -7.97
N ASP A 2 -0.81 10.53 -7.82
CA ASP A 2 -1.34 11.07 -6.56
C ASP A 2 -1.79 9.99 -5.57
N ASP A 3 -2.00 8.76 -6.06
CA ASP A 3 -2.43 7.62 -5.25
C ASP A 3 -1.28 6.77 -4.72
N TYR A 4 -0.02 7.01 -5.11
CA TYR A 4 1.10 6.14 -4.72
C TYR A 4 1.30 6.10 -3.19
N TRP A 5 1.40 7.26 -2.54
CA TRP A 5 1.57 7.32 -1.08
C TRP A 5 0.33 6.83 -0.32
N PRO A 6 -0.91 7.23 -0.72
CA PRO A 6 -2.11 6.63 -0.16
C PRO A 6 -2.20 5.11 -0.33
N LEU A 7 -1.70 4.55 -1.44
CA LEU A 7 -1.63 3.10 -1.68
C LEU A 7 -0.70 2.40 -0.70
N LEU A 8 0.51 2.93 -0.49
CA LEU A 8 1.44 2.42 0.50
C LEU A 8 0.79 2.40 1.90
N ALA A 9 0.20 3.52 2.31
CA ALA A 9 -0.46 3.65 3.61
C ALA A 9 -1.68 2.73 3.76
N ALA A 10 -2.47 2.54 2.70
CA ALA A 10 -3.64 1.69 2.72
C ALA A 10 -3.29 0.20 2.90
N LEU A 11 -2.21 -0.26 2.26
CA LEU A 11 -1.76 -1.65 2.27
C LEU A 11 -0.85 -2.00 3.46
N TYR A 12 -0.17 -1.02 4.07
CA TYR A 12 0.74 -1.21 5.20
C TYR A 12 0.20 -2.09 6.34
N PRO A 13 -1.09 -2.00 6.74
CA PRO A 13 -1.61 -2.85 7.81
C PRO A 13 -1.70 -4.35 7.47
N TYR A 14 -1.63 -4.74 6.19
CA TYR A 14 -1.89 -6.12 5.74
C TYR A 14 -0.62 -6.91 5.42
N MET A 15 0.55 -6.26 5.43
CA MET A 15 1.78 -6.87 4.93
C MET A 15 3.01 -6.23 5.57
N SER A 16 4.07 -7.04 5.76
CA SER A 16 5.36 -6.51 6.20
C SER A 16 5.95 -5.54 5.17
N ASP A 17 6.84 -4.64 5.60
CA ASP A 17 7.51 -3.66 4.72
C ASP A 17 8.10 -4.28 3.46
N ARG A 18 8.75 -5.45 3.58
CA ARG A 18 9.37 -6.15 2.44
C ARG A 18 8.33 -6.75 1.50
N ALA A 19 7.24 -7.28 2.04
CA ALA A 19 6.15 -7.81 1.23
C ALA A 19 5.44 -6.68 0.48
N LEU A 20 5.17 -5.56 1.15
CA LEU A 20 4.61 -4.36 0.54
C LEU A 20 5.52 -3.81 -0.56
N ALA A 21 6.82 -3.66 -0.29
CA ALA A 21 7.79 -3.20 -1.27
C ALA A 21 7.79 -4.07 -2.52
N ARG A 22 7.76 -5.40 -2.35
CA ARG A 22 7.76 -6.37 -3.45
C ARG A 22 6.49 -6.29 -4.31
N VAL A 23 5.33 -6.17 -3.68
CA VAL A 23 4.05 -6.08 -4.40
C VAL A 23 3.98 -4.78 -5.18
N VAL A 24 4.25 -3.65 -4.51
CA VAL A 24 4.11 -2.33 -5.12
C VAL A 24 5.16 -2.11 -6.21
N SER A 25 6.41 -2.53 -6.02
CA SER A 25 7.45 -2.42 -7.04
C SER A 25 7.08 -3.17 -8.31
N HIS A 26 6.52 -4.38 -8.18
CA HIS A 26 6.06 -5.18 -9.30
C HIS A 26 4.94 -4.51 -10.10
N PHE A 27 3.91 -3.98 -9.43
CA PHE A 27 2.74 -3.42 -10.12
C PHE A 27 2.95 -2.00 -10.64
N VAL A 28 3.77 -1.18 -9.96
CA VAL A 28 4.05 0.21 -10.37
C VAL A 28 5.25 0.27 -11.32
N GLY A 29 6.01 -0.81 -11.47
CA GLY A 29 7.21 -0.86 -12.31
C GLY A 29 8.37 -0.04 -11.73
N LEU A 30 8.40 0.11 -10.41
CA LEU A 30 9.44 0.82 -9.68
C LEU A 30 10.49 -0.15 -9.15
N ASP A 31 11.67 0.36 -8.85
CA ASP A 31 12.71 -0.42 -8.20
C ASP A 31 12.30 -0.80 -6.76
N TYR A 32 12.61 -2.04 -6.36
CA TYR A 32 12.26 -2.56 -5.04
C TYR A 32 12.91 -1.75 -3.90
N GLU A 33 14.18 -1.38 -4.03
CA GLU A 33 14.91 -0.64 -3.00
C GLU A 33 14.36 0.78 -2.85
N LEU A 34 13.95 1.40 -3.97
CA LEU A 34 13.29 2.69 -3.96
C LEU A 34 11.94 2.64 -3.22
N VAL A 35 11.09 1.67 -3.54
CA VAL A 35 9.80 1.50 -2.86
C VAL A 35 9.98 1.16 -1.38
N LEU A 36 10.97 0.34 -1.03
CA LEU A 36 11.26 0.00 0.37
C LEU A 36 11.67 1.24 1.17
N ASN A 37 12.51 2.11 0.58
CA ASN A 37 12.88 3.38 1.19
C ASN A 37 11.67 4.31 1.38
N ASP A 38 10.78 4.37 0.39
CA ASP A 38 9.54 5.13 0.49
C ASP A 38 8.64 4.63 1.63
N ILE A 39 8.53 3.30 1.81
CA ILE A 39 7.77 2.71 2.92
C ILE A 39 8.34 3.14 4.27
N PHE A 40 9.67 3.12 4.45
CA PHE A 40 10.28 3.66 5.67
C PHE A 40 10.00 5.16 5.87
N GLY A 41 9.79 5.90 4.78
CA GLY A 41 9.43 7.32 4.79
C GLY A 41 7.94 7.62 4.98
N VAL A 42 7.03 6.64 4.83
CA VAL A 42 5.58 6.90 4.78
C VAL A 42 5.05 7.51 6.08
N ASN A 43 5.58 7.08 7.24
CA ASN A 43 5.20 7.60 8.56
C ASN A 43 5.64 9.07 8.78
N ARG A 44 6.49 9.62 7.90
CA ARG A 44 6.95 11.01 7.96
C ARG A 44 6.16 11.93 7.03
N LYS A 45 5.21 11.40 6.26
CA LYS A 45 4.36 12.18 5.35
C LYS A 45 2.99 12.39 5.97
N GLU A 46 2.55 13.64 6.01
CA GLU A 46 1.15 13.97 6.25
C GLU A 46 0.35 13.64 4.99
N LEU A 47 -0.44 12.58 5.07
CA LEU A 47 -1.34 12.15 4.00
C LEU A 47 -2.78 12.52 4.37
N PRO A 48 -3.56 13.13 3.46
CA PRO A 48 -4.98 13.37 3.69
C PRO A 48 -5.71 12.03 3.90
N SER A 49 -6.46 11.87 5.00
CA SER A 49 -7.16 10.60 5.27
C SER A 49 -8.10 10.23 4.12
N ALA A 50 -8.80 11.23 3.55
CA ALA A 50 -9.71 11.03 2.44
C ALA A 50 -9.06 10.37 1.22
N ALA A 51 -7.78 10.63 0.96
CA ALA A 51 -7.04 10.00 -0.13
C ALA A 51 -6.73 8.52 0.18
N VAL A 52 -6.32 8.23 1.41
CA VAL A 52 -6.08 6.84 1.88
C VAL A 52 -7.38 6.05 1.87
N ASP A 53 -8.48 6.64 2.33
CA ASP A 53 -9.80 6.03 2.37
C ASP A 53 -10.33 5.75 0.96
N ALA A 54 -10.13 6.67 0.01
CA ALA A 54 -10.52 6.46 -1.39
C ALA A 54 -9.71 5.34 -2.06
N VAL A 55 -8.40 5.20 -1.77
CA VAL A 55 -7.62 4.05 -2.23
C VAL A 55 -8.11 2.76 -1.56
N ARG A 56 -8.32 2.76 -0.25
CA ARG A 56 -8.81 1.60 0.49
C ARG A 56 -10.15 1.11 -0.07
N ALA A 57 -11.09 2.00 -0.35
CA ALA A 57 -12.38 1.65 -0.93
C ALA A 57 -12.24 0.95 -2.30
N ARG A 58 -11.31 1.42 -3.15
CA ARG A 58 -11.01 0.78 -4.44
C ARG A 58 -10.40 -0.61 -4.27
N LEU A 59 -9.48 -0.76 -3.32
CA LEU A 59 -8.86 -2.06 -3.00
C LEU A 59 -9.88 -3.05 -2.44
N VAL A 60 -10.77 -2.60 -1.56
CA VAL A 60 -11.88 -3.40 -1.03
C VAL A 60 -12.81 -3.85 -2.15
N ALA A 61 -13.21 -2.94 -3.05
CA ALA A 61 -14.01 -3.29 -4.22
C ALA A 61 -13.31 -4.27 -5.16
N ALA A 62 -11.97 -4.30 -5.16
CA ALA A 62 -11.14 -5.25 -5.90
C ALA A 62 -10.88 -6.57 -5.15
N GLY A 63 -11.44 -6.76 -3.95
CA GLY A 63 -11.35 -8.01 -3.18
C GLY A 63 -10.24 -8.05 -2.12
N LEU A 64 -9.70 -6.91 -1.68
CA LEU A 64 -8.69 -6.87 -0.60
C LEU A 64 -9.18 -7.55 0.70
N GLU A 65 -10.47 -7.47 1.01
CA GLU A 65 -11.03 -8.11 2.22
C GLU A 65 -10.95 -9.64 2.17
N GLU A 66 -10.91 -10.24 0.98
CA GLU A 66 -10.78 -11.69 0.82
C GLU A 66 -9.37 -12.18 1.17
N TRP A 67 -8.37 -11.30 1.20
CA TRP A 67 -6.99 -11.68 1.53
C TRP A 67 -6.84 -12.10 3.00
N ASN A 68 -7.67 -11.55 3.89
CA ASN A 68 -7.67 -11.90 5.32
C ASN A 68 -8.49 -13.17 5.64
N LYS A 69 -9.24 -13.72 4.68
CA LYS A 69 -10.08 -14.92 4.89
C LYS A 69 -9.32 -16.24 4.68
N ALA A 70 -8.06 -16.19 4.26
CA ALA A 70 -7.26 -17.37 3.94
C ALA A 70 -6.56 -18.03 5.15
N GLU A 71 -6.75 -17.53 6.38
CA GLU A 71 -6.22 -18.14 7.61
C GLU A 71 -7.32 -18.39 8.67
N SER A 72 -8.33 -19.20 8.33
CA SER A 72 -9.28 -19.78 9.31
C SER A 72 -9.43 -21.28 9.10
#